data_AF-A0A3N5EBM3-F1
#
_entry.id   AF-A0A3N5EBM3-F1
#
_cell.length_a   1.000
_cell.length_b   1.000
_cell.length_c   1.000
_cell.angle_alpha   90.00
_cell.angle_beta   90.00
_cell.angle_gamma   90.00
#
_symmetry.space_group_name_H-M   'P 1'
#
loop_
_entity.id
_entity.type
_entity.pdbx_description
1 polymer ?
#
loop_
_entity_poly.entity_id
_entity_poly.type
_entity_poly.pdbx_seq_one_letter_code
_entity_poly.pdbx_strand_id
1 'polypeptide(L)' 'MPPFYINEEQPGLDESLRLTYRYLDLRRAPLQSRLVLRSQLAGAVRRHLEGLGFVEIETPTLIRSTPEGARDF' A
#
# COMPACT_ATOMS: atom_id res chain seq x y z
N MET A 1 19.33 12.58 -16.97
CA MET A 1 19.17 13.09 -15.59
C MET A 1 17.93 12.42 -15.00
N PRO A 2 17.94 11.93 -13.75
CA PRO A 2 16.73 11.36 -13.14
C PRO A 2 15.62 12.44 -12.99
N PRO A 3 14.33 12.06 -13.03
CA PRO A 3 13.22 13.02 -12.94
C PRO A 3 13.16 13.73 -11.58
N PHE A 4 13.73 13.14 -10.53
CA PHE A 4 14.01 13.76 -9.23
C PHE A 4 15.06 12.93 -8.47
N TYR A 5 15.64 13.51 -7.43
CA TYR A 5 16.65 12.87 -6.58
C TYR A 5 15.99 12.07 -5.45
N ILE A 6 16.51 10.87 -5.19
CA ILE A 6 15.95 9.96 -4.18
C ILE A 6 16.50 10.26 -2.78
N ASN A 7 17.78 10.66 -2.73
CA ASN A 7 18.56 10.79 -1.49
C ASN A 7 18.61 12.22 -0.97
N GLU A 8 17.85 13.14 -1.57
CA GLU A 8 17.83 14.55 -1.23
C GLU A 8 16.40 14.98 -0.90
N GLU A 9 16.26 15.85 0.09
CA GLU A 9 14.98 16.51 0.33
C GLU A 9 14.77 17.59 -0.72
N GLN A 10 13.66 17.47 -1.45
CA GLN A 10 13.25 18.41 -2.49
C GLN A 10 11.89 19.00 -2.09
N PRO A 11 11.87 20.12 -1.35
CA PRO A 11 10.63 20.83 -1.03
C PRO A 11 9.89 21.21 -2.31
N GLY A 12 8.57 20.99 -2.34
CA GLY A 12 7.75 21.31 -3.50
C GLY A 12 7.87 20.36 -4.69
N LEU A 13 8.49 19.17 -4.53
CA LEU A 13 8.48 18.15 -5.57
C LEU A 13 7.03 17.73 -5.90
N ASP A 14 6.65 17.97 -7.15
CA ASP A 14 5.29 17.73 -7.66
C ASP A 14 4.82 16.29 -7.41
N GLU A 15 3.62 16.15 -6.87
CA GLU A 15 3.01 14.86 -6.59
C GLU A 15 2.69 14.10 -7.88
N SER A 16 2.25 14.78 -8.94
CA SER A 16 1.91 14.11 -10.20
C SER A 16 3.14 13.45 -10.79
N LEU A 17 4.28 14.16 -10.82
CA LEU A 17 5.57 13.61 -11.24
C LEU A 17 6.00 12.41 -10.37
N ARG A 18 5.81 12.48 -9.05
CA ARG A 18 6.12 11.36 -8.14
C ARG A 18 5.25 10.15 -8.38
N LEU A 19 3.98 10.33 -8.75
CA LEU A 19 3.07 9.25 -9.10
C LEU A 19 3.40 8.65 -10.46
N THR A 20 3.74 9.47 -11.46
CA THR A 20 4.22 8.99 -12.77
C THR A 20 5.47 8.12 -12.63
N TYR A 21 6.41 8.54 -11.78
CA TYR A 21 7.65 7.82 -11.50
C TYR A 21 7.64 7.15 -10.12
N ARG A 22 6.50 6.55 -9.74
CA ARG A 22 6.30 5.98 -8.39
C ARG A 22 7.36 4.96 -8.01
N TYR A 23 7.87 4.19 -8.96
CA TYR A 23 8.95 3.23 -8.72
C TYR A 23 10.28 3.88 -8.24
N LEU A 24 10.51 5.17 -8.52
CA LEU A 24 11.60 5.96 -7.95
C LEU A 24 11.22 6.54 -6.58
N ASP A 25 10.00 7.07 -6.45
CA ASP A 25 9.53 7.68 -5.20
C ASP A 25 9.50 6.64 -4.06
N LEU A 26 9.13 5.40 -4.35
CA LEU A 26 9.15 4.27 -3.42
C LEU A 26 10.55 3.96 -2.85
N ARG A 27 11.63 4.44 -3.47
CA ARG A 27 13.00 4.25 -2.97
C ARG A 27 13.39 5.25 -1.88
N ARG A 28 12.60 6.30 -1.68
CA ARG A 28 12.86 7.33 -0.66
C ARG A 28 12.60 6.77 0.73
N ALA A 29 13.48 7.07 1.68
CA ALA A 29 13.43 6.55 3.05
C ALA A 29 12.05 6.73 3.73
N PRO A 30 11.34 7.87 3.60
CA PRO A 30 10.03 8.03 4.21
C PRO A 30 8.95 7.11 3.65
N LEU A 31 9.02 6.69 2.39
CA LEU A 31 8.04 5.75 1.83
C LEU A 31 8.41 4.30 2.14
N GLN A 32 9.70 3.97 2.14
CA GLN A 32 10.16 2.65 2.58
C GLN A 32 9.74 2.37 4.02
N SER A 33 9.96 3.30 4.96
CA SER A 33 9.59 3.11 6.36
C SER A 33 8.08 2.89 6.53
N ARG A 34 7.25 3.64 5.80
CA ARG A 34 5.78 3.47 5.81
C ARG A 34 5.34 2.11 5.27
N LEU A 35 5.96 1.61 4.19
CA LEU A 35 5.63 0.31 3.62
C LEU A 35 6.04 -0.84 4.55
N VAL A 36 7.22 -0.75 5.17
CA VAL A 36 7.69 -1.71 6.17
C VAL A 36 6.75 -1.73 7.38
N LEU A 37 6.40 -0.55 7.90
CA LEU A 37 5.46 -0.44 9.03
C LEU A 37 4.09 -1.06 8.68
N ARG A 38 3.56 -0.78 7.49
CA ARG A 38 2.29 -1.37 7.01
C ARG A 38 2.36 -2.89 6.98
N SER A 39 3.46 -3.46 6.50
CA SER A 39 3.68 -4.92 6.47
C SER A 39 3.74 -5.52 7.87
N GLN A 40 4.53 -4.92 8.75
CA GLN A 40 4.69 -5.35 10.14
C GLN A 40 3.35 -5.31 10.90
N LEU A 41 2.58 -4.23 10.73
CA LEU A 41 1.26 -4.07 11.32
C LEU A 41 0.29 -5.15 10.84
N ALA A 42 0.20 -5.37 9.52
CA ALA A 42 -0.66 -6.43 8.97
C ALA A 42 -0.27 -7.81 9.51
N GLY A 43 1.03 -8.10 9.63
CA GLY A 43 1.51 -9.34 10.25
C GLY A 43 1.18 -9.46 11.73
N ALA A 44 1.23 -8.37 12.49
CA ALA A 44 0.88 -8.36 13.90
C ALA A 44 -0.62 -8.66 14.12
N VAL A 45 -1.48 -8.08 13.30
CA VAL A 45 -2.93 -8.35 13.34
C VAL A 45 -3.22 -9.83 13.05
N ARG A 46 -2.62 -10.40 11.99
CA ARG A 46 -2.81 -11.82 11.64
C ARG A 46 -2.40 -12.74 12.79
N ARG A 47 -1.18 -12.59 13.31
CA ARG A 47 -0.67 -13.41 14.43
C ARG A 47 -1.55 -13.33 15.67
N HIS A 48 -2.13 -12.15 15.95
CA HIS A 48 -3.04 -12.00 17.08
C HIS A 48 -4.32 -12.82 16.88
N LEU A 49 -4.94 -12.74 15.70
CA LEU A 49 -6.16 -13.49 15.38
C LEU A 49 -5.93 -14.99 15.30
N GLU A 50 -4.80 -15.43 14.72
CA GLU A 50 -4.35 -16.83 14.72
C GLU A 50 -4.22 -17.35 16.16
N GLY A 51 -3.64 -16.56 17.07
CA GLY A 51 -3.53 -16.91 18.49
C GLY A 51 -4.88 -17.05 19.22
N LEU A 52 -5.95 -16.47 18.66
CA LEU A 52 -7.32 -16.62 19.14
C LEU A 52 -8.08 -17.78 18.44
N GLY A 53 -7.43 -18.51 17.54
CA GLY A 53 -8.02 -19.63 16.80
C GLY A 53 -8.79 -19.24 15.54
N PHE A 54 -8.67 -18.01 15.06
CA PHE A 54 -9.23 -17.62 13.76
C PHE A 54 -8.40 -18.21 12.61
N VAL A 55 -9.07 -18.48 11.49
CA VAL A 55 -8.45 -18.97 10.26
C VAL A 55 -8.58 -17.92 9.17
N GLU A 56 -7.48 -17.59 8.49
CA GLU A 56 -7.50 -16.72 7.31
C GLU A 56 -8.08 -17.50 6.12
N ILE A 57 -9.18 -16.99 5.55
CA ILE A 57 -9.87 -17.60 4.40
C ILE A 57 -9.88 -16.59 3.26
N GLU A 58 -9.23 -16.94 2.15
CA GLU A 58 -9.31 -16.16 0.92
C GLU A 58 -10.67 -16.36 0.25
N THR A 59 -11.33 -15.26 -0.11
CA THR A 59 -12.62 -15.27 -0.82
C THR A 59 -12.45 -14.79 -2.27
N PRO A 60 -13.24 -15.29 -3.23
CA PRO A 60 -13.12 -14.87 -4.63
C PRO A 60 -13.37 -13.37 -4.84
N THR A 61 -12.55 -12.73 -5.67
CA THR A 61 -12.72 -11.30 -6.05
C THR A 61 -13.73 -11.11 -7.18
N LEU A 62 -13.81 -12.06 -8.13
CA LEU A 62 -14.74 -11.99 -9.27
C LEU A 62 -16.09 -12.60 -8.87
N ILE A 63 -16.98 -11.73 -8.36
CA ILE A 63 -18.32 -12.12 -7.92
C ILE A 63 -19.40 -11.47 -8.80
N ARG A 64 -20.62 -12.01 -8.72
CA ARG A 64 -21.78 -11.40 -9.37
C ARG A 64 -22.12 -10.07 -8.68
N SER A 65 -22.37 -9.04 -9.48
CA SER A 65 -22.85 -7.76 -8.99
C SER A 65 -24.20 -7.83 -8.28
N THR A 66 -24.33 -7.08 -7.20
CA THR A 66 -25.57 -6.91 -6.44
C THR A 66 -26.08 -5.48 -6.56
N PRO A 67 -27.35 -5.25 -6.94
CA PRO A 67 -27.86 -3.92 -7.28
C PRO A 67 -28.11 -2.99 -6.08
N GLU A 68 -28.07 -3.52 -4.86
CA GLU A 68 -28.52 -2.84 -3.63
C GLU A 68 -27.43 -1.95 -3.01
N GLY A 69 -26.17 -2.12 -3.42
CA GLY A 69 -24.99 -1.57 -2.76
C GLY A 69 -24.31 -0.41 -3.49
N ALA A 70 -23.09 -0.11 -3.05
CA ALA A 70 -22.19 0.77 -3.78
C ALA A 70 -21.94 0.21 -5.20
N ARG A 71 -21.54 1.09 -6.12
CA ARG A 71 -21.22 0.66 -7.49
C ARG A 71 -20.05 -0.32 -7.46
N ASP A 72 -20.27 -1.47 -8.06
CA ASP A 72 -19.21 -2.41 -8.39
C ASP A 72 -18.28 -1.80 -9.46
N PHE A 73 -17.02 -2.25 -9.46
CA PHE A 73 -16.02 -1.86 -10.44
C PHE A 73 -16.24 -2.49 -11.82
#